data_AF-A0A7S0CYL3-F1
#
_entry.id   AF-A0A7S0CYL3-F1
#
_cell.length_a   1.000
_cell.length_b   1.000
_cell.length_c   1.000
_cell.angle_alpha   90.00
_cell.angle_beta   90.00
_cell.angle_gamma   90.00
#
_symmetry.space_group_name_H-M   'P 1'
#
loop_
_entity.id
_entity.type
_entity.pdbx_description
1 polymer ?
#
loop_
_entity_poly.entity_id
_entity_poly.type
_entity_poly.pdbx_seq_one_letter_code
_entity_poly.pdbx_strand_id
1 'polypeptide(L)'
;VSHYMIAVNYVKTWFFIDLASSMPLDTMVDTGTSGSSIAHGLKLLKLFKLLRILRVDRIIAKIQQKNHIKYSTVAICKFLLILLMGAHWLGLIFWLVSIESGCSQPYCSWVITYASNAHYYSPVDGQCFSETCNEWPLASRYLLCLYWAITTMSTIGFGDITPKNEAEIIYTLFAMLFGTVAFAHGLTNMCSILFHHNKYQVDHEASMDELFDFFGRHSV
;
A
#
# COMPACT_ATOMS: atom_id res chain seq x y z
N VAL A 1 20.23 12.25 33.86
CA VAL A 1 18.79 11.99 33.66
C VAL A 1 18.42 10.77 34.48
N SER A 2 17.38 10.83 35.32
CA SER A 2 16.97 9.68 36.16
C SER A 2 16.41 8.55 35.30
N HIS A 3 17.04 7.37 35.34
CA HIS A 3 16.60 6.17 34.61
C HIS A 3 15.15 5.76 34.93
N TYR A 4 14.70 6.04 36.16
CA TYR A 4 13.32 5.81 36.58
C TYR A 4 12.30 6.62 35.76
N MET A 5 12.59 7.90 35.51
CA MET A 5 11.71 8.78 34.75
C MET A 5 11.62 8.36 33.27
N ILE A 6 12.71 7.81 32.71
CA ILE A 6 12.75 7.25 31.36
C ILE A 6 11.87 6.00 31.28
N ALA A 7 11.97 5.10 32.25
CA ALA A 7 11.19 3.86 32.29
C ALA A 7 9.68 4.13 32.41
N VAL A 8 9.27 5.03 33.30
CA VAL A 8 7.86 5.41 33.47
C VAL A 8 7.28 6.03 32.19
N ASN A 9 8.05 6.90 31.51
CA ASN A 9 7.61 7.51 30.27
C ASN A 9 7.47 6.47 29.13
N TYR A 10 8.39 5.50 29.06
CA TYR A 10 8.33 4.41 28.07
C TYR A 10 7.13 3.48 28.29
N VAL A 11 6.84 3.11 29.55
CA VAL A 11 5.70 2.26 29.91
C VAL A 11 4.36 2.92 29.58
N LYS A 12 4.23 4.24 29.79
CA LYS A 12 3.00 4.98 29.48
C LYS A 12 2.72 5.15 27.98
N THR A 13 3.74 5.14 27.12
CA THR A 13 3.60 5.53 25.71
C THR A 13 3.74 4.38 24.72
N TRP A 14 4.79 3.57 24.82
CA TRP A 14 5.17 2.64 23.74
C TRP A 14 5.28 1.18 24.17
N PHE A 15 5.31 0.89 25.47
CA PHE A 15 5.48 -0.46 25.97
C PHE A 15 4.41 -1.43 25.47
N PHE A 16 3.13 -1.06 25.48
CA PHE A 16 2.06 -1.97 25.04
C PHE A 16 2.11 -2.29 23.54
N ILE A 17 2.45 -1.30 22.70
CA ILE A 17 2.64 -1.48 21.25
C ILE A 17 3.85 -2.38 21.00
N ASP A 18 4.95 -2.15 21.73
CA ASP A 18 6.18 -2.91 21.59
C ASP A 18 6.03 -4.35 22.10
N LEU A 19 5.30 -4.55 23.20
CA LEU A 19 4.95 -5.86 23.77
C LEU A 19 4.05 -6.67 22.83
N ALA A 20 2.96 -6.08 22.34
CA ALA A 20 2.06 -6.74 21.39
C ALA A 20 2.79 -7.15 20.09
N SER A 21 3.72 -6.31 19.62
CA SER A 21 4.51 -6.61 18.42
C SER A 21 5.60 -7.67 18.60
N SER A 22 5.96 -8.02 19.84
CA SER A 22 7.06 -8.95 20.16
C SER A 22 6.58 -10.33 20.56
N MET A 23 5.26 -10.56 20.71
CA MET A 23 4.74 -11.89 21.03
C MET A 23 5.00 -12.91 19.90
N PRO A 24 5.67 -14.05 20.20
CA PRO A 24 5.92 -15.11 19.23
C PRO A 24 4.67 -15.98 19.04
N LEU A 25 3.68 -15.44 18.33
CA LEU A 25 2.43 -16.17 18.01
C LEU A 25 2.63 -17.29 16.97
N ASP A 26 3.82 -17.38 16.34
CA ASP A 26 4.08 -18.37 15.30
C ASP A 26 4.16 -19.80 15.84
N THR A 27 4.75 -19.99 17.03
CA THR A 27 4.95 -21.33 17.62
C THR A 27 3.69 -21.92 18.24
N MET A 28 2.71 -21.07 18.57
CA MET A 28 1.45 -21.50 19.18
C MET A 28 0.46 -22.06 18.15
N VAL A 29 0.56 -21.66 16.88
CA VAL A 29 -0.39 -22.06 15.83
C VAL A 29 -0.09 -23.47 15.27
N ASP A 30 1.18 -23.89 15.25
CA ASP A 30 1.55 -25.21 14.73
C ASP A 30 1.24 -26.37 15.70
N THR A 31 0.90 -26.08 16.97
CA THR A 31 0.86 -27.11 18.03
C THR A 31 -0.55 -27.63 18.39
N GLY A 32 -1.65 -27.27 17.70
CA GLY A 32 -2.92 -27.91 18.09
C GLY A 32 -4.26 -27.58 17.45
N THR A 33 -4.35 -26.75 16.40
CA THR A 33 -5.67 -26.41 15.83
C THR A 33 -5.63 -26.34 14.31
N SER A 34 -5.39 -27.46 13.64
CA SER A 34 -5.28 -27.53 12.18
C SER A 34 -6.62 -27.53 11.43
N GLY A 35 -7.74 -27.11 12.05
CA GLY A 35 -9.06 -27.22 11.41
C GLY A 35 -10.23 -26.43 12.00
N SER A 36 -10.00 -25.48 12.93
CA SER A 36 -11.09 -24.65 13.48
C SER A 36 -10.96 -23.18 13.08
N SER A 37 -12.07 -22.43 13.04
CA SER A 37 -12.10 -20.98 12.76
C SER A 37 -11.14 -20.16 13.64
N ILE A 38 -10.73 -20.72 14.78
CA ILE A 38 -9.73 -20.16 15.71
C ILE A 38 -8.35 -20.06 15.04
N ALA A 39 -7.98 -21.00 14.16
CA ALA A 39 -6.72 -20.98 13.42
C ALA A 39 -6.64 -19.84 12.41
N HIS A 40 -7.76 -19.50 11.76
CA HIS A 40 -7.86 -18.32 10.89
C HIS A 40 -7.75 -17.02 11.71
N GLY A 41 -8.41 -16.96 12.87
CA GLY A 41 -8.26 -15.84 13.82
C GLY A 41 -6.83 -15.66 14.33
N LEU A 42 -6.14 -16.75 14.69
CA LEU A 42 -4.74 -16.71 15.13
C LEU A 42 -3.77 -16.32 14.00
N LYS A 43 -4.05 -16.70 12.74
CA LYS A 43 -3.33 -16.18 11.56
C LYS A 43 -3.52 -14.68 11.39
N LEU A 44 -4.73 -14.15 11.64
CA LEU A 44 -4.99 -12.71 11.64
C LEU A 44 -4.26 -11.97 12.78
N LEU A 45 -4.06 -12.61 13.94
CA LEU A 45 -3.23 -12.01 15.01
C LEU A 45 -1.76 -11.83 14.60
N LYS A 46 -1.28 -12.50 13.54
CA LYS A 46 0.05 -12.21 12.96
C LYS A 46 0.13 -10.79 12.39
N LEU A 47 -1.00 -10.15 12.08
CA LEU A 47 -1.06 -8.76 11.63
C LEU A 47 -0.63 -7.77 12.73
N PHE A 48 -0.65 -8.15 14.01
CA PHE A 48 -0.07 -7.32 15.09
C PHE A 48 1.44 -7.08 14.92
N LYS A 49 2.16 -7.94 14.18
CA LYS A 49 3.56 -7.67 13.81
C LYS A 49 3.72 -6.43 12.94
N LEU A 50 2.67 -5.99 12.24
CA LEU A 50 2.70 -4.76 11.45
C LEU A 50 2.65 -3.50 12.30
N LEU A 51 2.33 -3.57 13.58
CA LEU A 51 2.54 -2.43 14.49
C LEU A 51 4.02 -2.00 14.54
N ARG A 52 4.96 -2.87 14.14
CA ARG A 52 6.37 -2.49 13.97
C ARG A 52 6.58 -1.45 12.87
N ILE A 53 5.65 -1.30 11.91
CA ILE A 53 5.73 -0.28 10.86
C ILE A 53 5.66 1.14 11.45
N LEU A 54 5.01 1.31 12.61
CA LEU A 54 4.97 2.58 13.34
C LEU A 54 6.37 3.01 13.85
N ARG A 55 7.33 2.08 13.93
CA ARG A 55 8.73 2.38 14.29
C ARG A 55 9.55 2.86 13.09
N VAL A 56 9.07 2.66 11.86
CA VAL A 56 9.80 3.01 10.63
C VAL A 56 10.08 4.52 10.58
N ASP A 57 9.16 5.36 11.06
CA ASP A 57 9.36 6.81 11.14
C ASP A 57 10.59 7.20 11.98
N ARG A 58 10.85 6.51 13.10
CA ARG A 58 12.03 6.76 13.93
C ARG A 58 13.31 6.31 13.26
N ILE A 59 13.26 5.21 12.53
CA ILE A 59 14.41 4.67 11.80
C ILE A 59 14.77 5.62 10.66
N ILE A 60 13.77 6.11 9.91
CA ILE A 60 13.95 7.10 8.85
C ILE A 60 14.57 8.39 9.42
N ALA A 61 14.08 8.89 10.56
CA ALA A 61 14.65 10.09 11.21
C ALA A 61 16.12 9.90 11.60
N LYS A 62 16.50 8.72 12.11
CA LYS A 62 17.89 8.39 12.44
C LYS A 62 18.78 8.29 11.19
N ILE A 63 18.29 7.66 10.12
CA ILE A 63 19.02 7.54 8.86
C ILE A 63 19.24 8.93 8.24
N GLN A 64 18.23 9.79 8.29
CA GLN A 64 18.32 11.17 7.80
C GLN A 64 19.41 11.96 8.54
N GLN A 65 19.44 11.86 9.87
CA GLN A 65 20.41 12.58 10.70
C GLN A 65 21.84 12.06 10.49
N LYS A 66 22.02 10.75 10.29
CA LYS A 66 23.34 10.14 10.10
C LYS A 66 23.94 10.40 8.72
N ASN A 67 23.10 10.41 7.68
CA ASN A 67 23.55 10.46 6.29
C ASN A 67 23.35 11.84 5.63
N HIS A 68 22.97 12.88 6.40
CA HIS A 68 22.70 14.24 5.89
C HIS A 68 21.76 14.28 4.67
N ILE A 69 20.76 13.39 4.64
CA ILE A 69 19.83 13.28 3.53
C ILE A 69 18.88 14.48 3.55
N LYS A 70 18.68 15.10 2.38
CA LYS A 70 17.73 16.21 2.22
C LYS A 70 16.32 15.76 2.60
N TYR A 71 15.58 16.64 3.27
CA TYR A 71 14.19 16.38 3.67
C TYR A 71 13.29 15.99 2.48
N SER A 72 13.45 16.66 1.33
CA SER A 72 12.72 16.38 0.09
C SER A 72 12.87 14.91 -0.36
N THR A 73 14.09 14.37 -0.36
CA THR A 73 14.35 12.98 -0.74
C THR A 73 13.66 11.99 0.20
N VAL A 74 13.72 12.25 1.50
CA VAL A 74 13.05 11.39 2.50
C VAL A 74 11.54 11.39 2.31
N ALA A 75 10.95 12.56 2.05
CA ALA A 75 9.51 12.68 1.82
C ALA A 75 9.05 11.94 0.55
N ILE A 76 9.81 12.03 -0.55
CA ILE A 76 9.54 11.27 -1.79
C ILE A 76 9.62 9.76 -1.53
N CYS A 77 10.71 9.30 -0.88
CA CYS A 77 10.85 7.89 -0.54
C CYS A 77 9.73 7.40 0.37
N LYS A 78 9.33 8.20 1.37
CA LYS A 78 8.22 7.89 2.28
C LYS A 78 6.89 7.76 1.53
N PHE A 79 6.60 8.68 0.60
CA PHE A 79 5.41 8.60 -0.23
C PHE A 79 5.38 7.32 -1.09
N LEU A 80 6.48 7.02 -1.79
CA LEU A 80 6.59 5.81 -2.61
C LEU A 80 6.42 4.53 -1.78
N LEU A 81 7.02 4.47 -0.59
CA LEU A 81 6.87 3.33 0.32
C LEU A 81 5.43 3.15 0.82
N ILE A 82 4.74 4.24 1.18
CA ILE A 82 3.34 4.19 1.61
C ILE A 82 2.46 3.70 0.46
N LEU A 83 2.70 4.19 -0.77
CA LEU A 83 1.94 3.77 -1.96
C LEU A 83 2.15 2.28 -2.27
N LEU A 84 3.40 1.80 -2.27
CA LEU A 84 3.72 0.39 -2.53
C LEU A 84 3.17 -0.53 -1.43
N MET A 85 3.27 -0.12 -0.16
CA MET A 85 2.71 -0.89 0.95
C MET A 85 1.18 -0.92 0.87
N GLY A 86 0.53 0.21 0.61
CA GLY A 86 -0.91 0.26 0.39
C GLY A 86 -1.35 -0.65 -0.75
N ALA A 87 -0.62 -0.63 -1.88
CA ALA A 87 -0.92 -1.48 -3.03
C ALA A 87 -0.74 -2.97 -2.72
N HIS A 88 0.31 -3.34 -1.99
CA HIS A 88 0.51 -4.72 -1.53
C HIS A 88 -0.67 -5.21 -0.69
N TRP A 89 -1.11 -4.42 0.27
CA TRP A 89 -2.22 -4.77 1.16
C TRP A 89 -3.55 -4.85 0.41
N LEU A 90 -3.88 -3.82 -0.37
CA LEU A 90 -5.13 -3.79 -1.11
C LEU A 90 -5.20 -4.90 -2.16
N GLY A 91 -4.09 -5.18 -2.85
CA GLY A 91 -4.02 -6.26 -3.84
C GLY A 91 -4.17 -7.65 -3.21
N LEU A 92 -3.47 -7.91 -2.09
CA LEU A 92 -3.57 -9.20 -1.42
C LEU A 92 -4.94 -9.44 -0.80
N ILE A 93 -5.57 -8.41 -0.22
CA ILE A 93 -6.93 -8.56 0.31
C ILE A 93 -7.92 -8.76 -0.83
N PHE A 94 -7.75 -8.12 -2.00
CA PHE A 94 -8.62 -8.36 -3.16
C PHE A 94 -8.57 -9.80 -3.66
N TRP A 95 -7.36 -10.39 -3.65
CA TRP A 95 -7.17 -11.80 -3.93
C TRP A 95 -7.83 -12.70 -2.89
N LEU A 96 -7.66 -12.37 -1.60
CA LEU A 96 -8.27 -13.11 -0.49
C LEU A 96 -9.79 -13.10 -0.57
N VAL A 97 -10.40 -11.93 -0.83
CA VAL A 97 -11.86 -11.77 -1.02
C VAL A 97 -12.36 -12.68 -2.16
N SER A 98 -11.59 -12.78 -3.24
CA SER A 98 -11.93 -13.64 -4.38
C SER A 98 -11.86 -15.14 -4.05
N ILE A 99 -10.88 -15.57 -3.25
CA ILE A 99 -10.79 -16.97 -2.78
C ILE A 99 -11.93 -17.32 -1.81
N GLU A 100 -12.20 -16.45 -0.83
CA GLU A 100 -13.25 -16.67 0.18
C GLU A 100 -14.66 -16.61 -0.42
N SER A 101 -14.83 -16.03 -1.61
CA SER A 101 -16.10 -16.09 -2.33
C SER A 101 -16.54 -17.51 -2.69
N GLY A 102 -15.62 -18.49 -2.65
CA GLY A 102 -15.92 -19.92 -2.76
C GLY A 102 -16.55 -20.33 -4.09
N CYS A 103 -16.54 -19.45 -5.08
CA CYS A 103 -17.25 -19.68 -6.32
C CYS A 103 -16.40 -20.47 -7.32
N SER A 104 -16.99 -21.49 -7.95
CA SER A 104 -16.33 -22.34 -8.96
C SER A 104 -16.91 -22.17 -10.37
N GLN A 105 -17.90 -21.29 -10.53
CA GLN A 105 -18.55 -21.04 -11.82
C GLN A 105 -17.70 -20.11 -12.70
N PRO A 106 -17.79 -20.21 -14.03
CA PRO A 106 -17.20 -19.22 -14.91
C PRO A 106 -17.72 -17.82 -14.59
N TYR A 107 -16.84 -16.82 -14.67
CA TYR A 107 -17.16 -15.39 -14.56
C TYR A 107 -17.68 -14.87 -13.21
N CYS A 108 -17.68 -15.69 -12.15
CA CYS A 108 -18.23 -15.26 -10.87
C CYS A 108 -17.27 -14.51 -9.95
N SER A 109 -15.97 -14.59 -10.22
CA SER A 109 -14.93 -13.83 -9.51
C SER A 109 -13.95 -13.24 -10.50
N TRP A 110 -13.29 -12.14 -10.12
CA TRP A 110 -12.31 -11.50 -11.00
C TRP A 110 -11.14 -12.45 -11.33
N VAL A 111 -10.69 -13.26 -10.35
CA VAL A 111 -9.58 -14.21 -10.49
C VAL A 111 -9.94 -15.29 -11.50
N ILE A 112 -11.13 -15.89 -11.39
CA ILE A 112 -11.58 -16.96 -12.29
C ILE A 112 -11.82 -16.42 -13.69
N THR A 113 -12.40 -15.23 -13.80
CA THR A 113 -12.60 -14.56 -15.10
C THR A 113 -11.27 -14.31 -15.82
N TYR A 114 -10.28 -13.80 -15.08
CA TYR A 114 -8.97 -13.53 -15.66
C TYR A 114 -8.25 -14.84 -16.04
N ALA A 115 -8.30 -15.84 -15.16
CA ALA A 115 -7.72 -17.14 -15.42
C ALA A 115 -8.37 -17.85 -16.62
N SER A 116 -9.70 -17.74 -16.80
CA SER A 116 -10.39 -18.32 -17.95
C SER A 116 -10.00 -17.64 -19.26
N ASN A 117 -9.90 -16.30 -19.26
CA ASN A 117 -9.52 -15.54 -20.46
C ASN A 117 -8.06 -15.77 -20.85
N ALA A 118 -7.20 -16.03 -19.88
CA ALA A 118 -5.78 -16.32 -20.09
C ALA A 118 -5.46 -17.82 -20.21
N HIS A 119 -6.48 -18.69 -20.38
CA HIS A 119 -6.36 -20.15 -20.48
C HIS A 119 -5.65 -20.84 -19.30
N TYR A 120 -5.62 -20.21 -18.12
CA TYR A 120 -5.15 -20.82 -16.86
C TYR A 120 -6.23 -21.64 -16.15
N TYR A 121 -7.50 -21.54 -16.57
CA TYR A 121 -8.64 -22.24 -15.95
C TYR A 121 -9.73 -22.56 -16.98
N SER A 122 -10.35 -23.75 -16.92
CA SER A 122 -11.50 -24.11 -17.77
C SER A 122 -12.75 -24.37 -16.92
N PRO A 123 -13.94 -23.83 -17.28
CA PRO A 123 -15.13 -23.92 -16.45
C PRO A 123 -16.02 -25.15 -16.72
N VAL A 124 -15.73 -25.93 -17.76
CA VAL A 124 -16.71 -26.92 -18.27
C VAL A 124 -16.73 -28.24 -17.48
N ASP A 125 -15.67 -28.59 -16.73
CA ASP A 125 -15.62 -29.87 -16.01
C ASP A 125 -14.96 -29.80 -14.61
N GLY A 126 -14.68 -28.60 -14.10
CA GLY A 126 -13.77 -28.45 -12.95
C GLY A 126 -12.34 -28.95 -13.22
N GLN A 127 -12.02 -29.26 -14.49
CA GLN A 127 -10.72 -29.69 -14.98
C GLN A 127 -10.24 -28.77 -16.10
N CYS A 128 -8.93 -28.56 -16.16
CA CYS A 128 -8.26 -27.78 -17.19
C CYS A 128 -8.45 -28.39 -18.59
N PHE A 129 -8.54 -27.54 -19.63
CA PHE A 129 -8.73 -27.97 -21.04
C PHE A 129 -7.43 -28.43 -21.75
N SER A 130 -6.33 -28.70 -21.04
CA SER A 130 -5.07 -29.10 -21.70
C SER A 130 -4.17 -29.93 -20.78
N GLU A 131 -3.47 -30.90 -21.37
CA GLU A 131 -2.38 -31.69 -20.76
C GLU A 131 -1.23 -30.82 -20.22
N THR A 132 -1.23 -29.52 -20.53
CA THR A 132 -0.31 -28.49 -20.04
C THR A 132 -1.04 -27.46 -19.19
N CYS A 133 -1.68 -27.89 -18.10
CA CYS A 133 -2.07 -26.93 -17.07
C CYS A 133 -0.80 -26.46 -16.35
N ASN A 134 -0.15 -25.42 -16.89
CA ASN A 134 0.92 -24.73 -16.19
C ASN A 134 0.32 -24.17 -14.92
N GLU A 135 0.71 -24.71 -13.76
CA GLU A 135 0.35 -24.16 -12.47
C GLU A 135 0.53 -22.63 -12.52
N TRP A 136 -0.55 -21.87 -12.34
CA TRP A 136 -0.48 -20.42 -12.48
C TRP A 136 0.58 -19.90 -11.49
N PRO A 137 1.74 -19.37 -11.94
CA PRO A 137 2.86 -19.15 -11.05
C PRO A 137 2.51 -18.13 -9.96
N LEU A 138 3.01 -18.35 -8.74
CA LEU A 138 2.76 -17.45 -7.61
C LEU A 138 3.19 -16.01 -7.91
N ALA A 139 4.32 -15.84 -8.62
CA ALA A 139 4.82 -14.54 -9.03
C ALA A 139 3.82 -13.81 -9.95
N SER A 140 3.22 -14.51 -10.90
CA SER A 140 2.22 -13.95 -11.83
C SER A 140 0.95 -13.52 -11.10
N ARG A 141 0.47 -14.33 -10.14
CA ARG A 141 -0.68 -13.99 -9.28
C ARG A 141 -0.40 -12.72 -8.48
N TYR A 142 0.75 -12.66 -7.83
CA TYR A 142 1.17 -11.52 -7.03
C TYR A 142 1.31 -10.23 -7.86
N LEU A 143 1.96 -10.32 -9.03
CA LEU A 143 2.11 -9.19 -9.94
C LEU A 143 0.76 -8.66 -10.41
N LEU A 144 -0.20 -9.53 -10.67
CA LEU A 144 -1.55 -9.15 -11.08
C LEU A 144 -2.30 -8.40 -9.98
N CYS A 145 -2.23 -8.88 -8.73
CA CYS A 145 -2.81 -8.20 -7.58
C CYS A 145 -2.20 -6.82 -7.35
N LEU A 146 -0.87 -6.73 -7.46
CA LEU A 146 -0.15 -5.48 -7.30
C LEU A 146 -0.50 -4.50 -8.42
N TYR A 147 -0.58 -5.00 -9.67
CA TYR A 147 -1.00 -4.23 -10.82
C TYR A 147 -2.40 -3.62 -10.62
N TRP A 148 -3.40 -4.43 -10.26
CA TRP A 148 -4.75 -3.95 -9.97
C TRP A 148 -4.78 -2.90 -8.86
N ALA A 149 -4.02 -3.13 -7.78
CA ALA A 149 -3.99 -2.20 -6.66
C ALA A 149 -3.33 -0.87 -7.04
N ILE A 150 -2.21 -0.89 -7.77
CA ILE A 150 -1.54 0.32 -8.24
C ILE A 150 -2.43 1.11 -9.18
N THR A 151 -3.07 0.47 -10.17
CA THR A 151 -3.95 1.16 -11.14
C THR A 151 -5.20 1.74 -10.50
N THR A 152 -5.73 1.06 -9.47
CA THR A 152 -6.87 1.56 -8.67
C THR A 152 -6.45 2.74 -7.78
N MET A 153 -5.35 2.63 -7.04
CA MET A 153 -4.87 3.70 -6.16
C MET A 153 -4.44 4.95 -6.91
N SER A 154 -3.81 4.78 -8.08
CA SER A 154 -3.40 5.88 -8.96
C SER A 154 -4.55 6.47 -9.79
N THR A 155 -5.78 5.98 -9.60
CA THR A 155 -7.00 6.42 -10.30
C THR A 155 -6.94 6.24 -11.83
N ILE A 156 -6.04 5.40 -12.35
CA ILE A 156 -5.93 5.11 -13.77
C ILE A 156 -7.08 4.21 -14.23
N GLY A 157 -7.32 3.10 -13.50
CA GLY A 157 -8.47 2.22 -13.71
C GLY A 157 -8.71 1.75 -15.14
N PHE A 158 -7.78 0.99 -15.73
CA PHE A 158 -7.88 0.50 -17.13
C PHE A 158 -9.15 -0.34 -17.43
N GLY A 159 -9.77 -0.95 -16.41
CA GLY A 159 -11.02 -1.70 -16.55
C GLY A 159 -10.85 -3.15 -17.05
N ASP A 160 -9.62 -3.63 -17.16
CA ASP A 160 -9.27 -5.00 -17.52
C ASP A 160 -9.55 -6.01 -16.39
N ILE A 161 -9.35 -5.59 -15.15
CA ILE A 161 -9.69 -6.36 -13.95
C ILE A 161 -10.83 -5.65 -13.22
N THR A 162 -11.99 -6.29 -13.20
CA THR A 162 -13.22 -5.76 -12.60
C THR A 162 -13.82 -6.73 -11.60
N PRO A 163 -14.36 -6.24 -10.48
CA PRO A 163 -15.07 -7.09 -9.52
C PRO A 163 -16.29 -7.73 -10.19
N LYS A 164 -16.58 -8.98 -9.85
CA LYS A 164 -17.71 -9.75 -10.43
C LYS A 164 -18.80 -10.08 -9.43
N ASN A 165 -18.45 -10.24 -8.16
CA ASN A 165 -19.41 -10.54 -7.10
C ASN A 165 -19.63 -9.32 -6.19
N GLU A 166 -20.71 -9.36 -5.40
CA GLU A 166 -21.10 -8.26 -4.50
C GLU A 166 -20.01 -7.96 -3.46
N ALA A 167 -19.34 -8.98 -2.93
CA ALA A 167 -18.27 -8.82 -1.95
C ALA A 167 -17.04 -8.09 -2.55
N GLU A 168 -16.64 -8.45 -3.76
CA GLU A 168 -15.57 -7.81 -4.53
C GLU A 168 -15.95 -6.38 -4.89
N ILE A 169 -17.22 -6.11 -5.23
CA ILE A 169 -17.71 -4.75 -5.51
C ILE A 169 -17.61 -3.88 -4.26
N ILE A 170 -18.16 -4.35 -3.13
CA ILE A 170 -18.11 -3.63 -1.84
C ILE A 170 -16.65 -3.35 -1.46
N TYR A 171 -15.78 -4.36 -1.54
CA TYR A 171 -14.37 -4.20 -1.25
C TYR A 171 -13.69 -3.19 -2.19
N THR A 172 -13.97 -3.25 -3.49
CA THR A 172 -13.40 -2.34 -4.49
C THR A 172 -13.81 -0.89 -4.22
N LEU A 173 -15.05 -0.64 -3.80
CA LEU A 173 -15.52 0.70 -3.41
C LEU A 173 -14.69 1.25 -2.23
N PHE A 174 -14.47 0.43 -1.19
CA PHE A 174 -13.62 0.83 -0.07
C PHE A 174 -12.16 1.07 -0.49
N ALA A 175 -11.61 0.19 -1.34
CA ALA A 175 -10.24 0.30 -1.84
C ALA A 175 -10.03 1.55 -2.70
N MET A 176 -11.01 1.92 -3.54
CA MET A 176 -10.98 3.14 -4.34
C MET A 176 -10.98 4.39 -3.45
N LEU A 177 -11.91 4.49 -2.50
CA LEU A 177 -11.98 5.64 -1.58
C LEU A 177 -10.68 5.84 -0.80
N PHE A 178 -10.15 4.76 -0.23
CA PHE A 178 -8.89 4.80 0.51
C PHE A 178 -7.71 5.14 -0.40
N GLY A 179 -7.63 4.50 -1.58
CA GLY A 179 -6.57 4.68 -2.56
C GLY A 179 -6.50 6.12 -3.08
N THR A 180 -7.64 6.70 -3.45
CA THR A 180 -7.71 8.08 -3.95
C THR A 180 -7.28 9.09 -2.90
N VAL A 181 -7.71 8.94 -1.64
CA VAL A 181 -7.30 9.85 -0.55
C VAL A 181 -5.79 9.76 -0.31
N ALA A 182 -5.24 8.54 -0.23
CA ALA A 182 -3.81 8.34 -0.02
C ALA A 182 -2.96 8.91 -1.17
N PHE A 183 -3.40 8.69 -2.41
CA PHE A 183 -2.72 9.18 -3.61
C PHE A 183 -2.77 10.71 -3.71
N ALA A 184 -3.95 11.32 -3.51
CA ALA A 184 -4.12 12.76 -3.53
C ALA A 184 -3.28 13.45 -2.45
N HIS A 185 -3.35 12.99 -1.20
CA HIS A 185 -2.55 13.54 -0.11
C HIS A 185 -1.04 13.45 -0.38
N GLY A 186 -0.60 12.31 -0.93
CA GLY A 186 0.80 12.12 -1.31
C GLY A 186 1.24 13.08 -2.42
N LEU A 187 0.45 13.22 -3.48
CA LEU A 187 0.71 14.17 -4.56
C LEU A 187 0.76 15.62 -4.05
N THR A 188 -0.19 16.04 -3.21
CA THR A 188 -0.19 17.40 -2.62
C THR A 188 1.11 17.68 -1.85
N ASN A 189 1.58 16.71 -1.06
CA ASN A 189 2.84 16.85 -0.34
C ASN A 189 4.06 16.94 -1.28
N MET A 190 4.06 16.18 -2.39
CA MET A 190 5.11 16.26 -3.40
C MET A 190 5.13 17.62 -4.11
N CYS A 191 3.97 18.14 -4.50
CA CYS A 191 3.83 19.47 -5.08
C CYS A 191 4.34 20.56 -4.11
N SER A 192 3.98 20.49 -2.83
CA SER A 192 4.46 21.44 -1.82
C SER A 192 5.99 21.48 -1.74
N ILE A 193 6.64 20.31 -1.75
CA ILE A 193 8.11 20.21 -1.72
C ILE A 193 8.74 20.80 -2.99
N LEU A 194 8.15 20.55 -4.16
CA LEU A 194 8.60 21.12 -5.43
C LEU A 194 8.53 22.64 -5.43
N PHE A 195 7.42 23.22 -4.96
CA PHE A 195 7.28 24.67 -4.84
C PHE A 195 8.30 25.26 -3.85
N HIS A 196 8.56 24.57 -2.74
CA HIS A 196 9.60 24.98 -1.81
C HIS A 196 11.02 24.93 -2.40
N HIS A 197 11.30 23.95 -3.27
CA HIS A 197 12.61 23.83 -3.91
C HIS A 197 12.85 24.96 -4.92
N ASN A 198 11.82 25.34 -5.69
CA ASN A 198 11.94 26.36 -6.73
C ASN A 198 11.66 27.79 -6.24
N LYS A 199 11.39 27.98 -4.94
CA LYS A 199 11.03 29.28 -4.36
C LYS A 199 11.98 30.41 -4.78
N TYR A 200 13.30 30.19 -4.68
CA TYR A 200 14.28 31.24 -5.01
C TYR A 200 14.29 31.62 -6.49
N GLN A 201 14.05 30.66 -7.39
CA GLN A 201 13.96 30.94 -8.82
C GLN A 201 12.70 31.73 -9.13
N VAL A 202 11.56 31.33 -8.54
CA VAL A 202 10.27 32.03 -8.68
C VAL A 202 10.37 33.46 -8.14
N ASP A 203 10.96 33.67 -6.96
CA ASP A 203 11.15 35.00 -6.37
C ASP A 203 12.10 35.87 -7.23
N HIS A 204 13.11 35.28 -7.85
CA HIS A 204 14.03 35.99 -8.75
C HIS A 204 13.36 36.41 -10.06
N GLU A 205 12.62 35.51 -10.70
CA GLU A 205 11.84 35.78 -11.91
C GLU A 205 10.82 36.88 -11.66
N ALA A 206 10.06 36.81 -10.56
CA ALA A 206 9.09 37.83 -10.17
C ALA A 206 9.74 39.22 -9.96
N SER A 207 10.92 39.27 -9.36
CA SER A 207 11.66 40.53 -9.18
C SER A 207 12.14 41.13 -10.50
N MET A 208 12.57 40.28 -11.45
CA MET A 208 13.00 40.72 -12.78
C MET A 208 11.83 41.28 -13.58
N ASP A 209 10.66 40.64 -13.52
CA ASP A 209 9.44 41.12 -14.18
C ASP A 209 9.02 42.50 -13.65
N GLU A 210 9.07 42.71 -12.33
CA GLU A 210 8.75 44.00 -11.72
C GLU A 210 9.71 45.11 -12.20
N LEU A 211 11.00 44.79 -12.34
CA LEU A 211 11.99 45.71 -12.89
C LEU A 211 11.70 46.05 -14.36
N PHE A 212 11.40 45.05 -15.19
CA PHE A 212 11.05 45.29 -16.59
C PHE A 212 9.77 46.12 -16.73
N ASP A 213 8.77 45.88 -15.90
CA ASP A 213 7.55 46.69 -15.84
C ASP A 213 7.82 48.13 -15.38
N PHE A 214 8.76 48.33 -14.46
CA PHE A 214 9.18 49.67 -14.05
C PHE A 214 9.87 50.40 -15.21
N PHE A 215 10.81 49.73 -15.89
CA PHE A 215 11.51 50.28 -17.04
C PHE A 215 10.57 50.58 -18.20
N GLY A 216 9.63 49.69 -18.52
CA GLY A 216 8.64 49.92 -19.57
C GLY A 216 7.70 51.09 -19.29
N ARG A 217 7.42 51.39 -18.01
CA ARG A 217 6.63 52.57 -17.61
C ARG A 217 7.42 53.88 -17.61
N HIS A 218 8.74 53.83 -17.41
CA HIS A 218 9.60 55.03 -17.29
C HIS A 218 10.55 55.26 -18.46
N SER A 219 10.57 54.37 -19.46
CA SER A 219 11.23 54.60 -20.74
C SER A 219 10.37 55.52 -21.61
N VAL A 220 10.68 56.81 -21.59
CA VAL A 220 10.35 57.82 -22.62
C VAL A 220 11.45 57.82 -23.66
#